data_AF-A0A1W1CWZ5-F1
#
_entry.id   AF-A0A1W1CWZ5-F1
#
_cell.length_a   1.000
_cell.length_b   1.000
_cell.length_c   1.000
_cell.angle_alpha   90.00
_cell.angle_beta   90.00
_cell.angle_gamma   90.00
#
_symmetry.space_group_name_H-M   'P 1'
#
loop_
_entity.id
_entity.type
_entity.pdbx_description
1 polymer ?
#
loop_
_entity_poly.entity_id
_entity_poly.type
_entity_poly.pdbx_seq_one_letter_code
_entity_poly.pdbx_strand_id
1 'polypeptide(L)'
;MYKVAFDKDAEKEFLKLDAQVQKLVSTKILDLKDGNFSNDKQLKGKHKGKFRKRAGNYRIIYLKENNYLVISVIRIAHRKEVY
;
A
#
# COMPACT_ATOMS: atom_id res chain seq x y z
N MET A 1 9.28 -4.63 14.30
CA MET A 1 9.43 -4.34 12.86
C MET A 1 8.85 -5.50 12.06
N TYR A 2 8.14 -5.19 10.98
CA TYR A 2 7.58 -6.15 10.04
C TYR A 2 8.52 -6.37 8.85
N LYS A 3 8.44 -7.53 8.22
CA LYS A 3 9.06 -7.79 6.93
C LYS A 3 8.10 -7.36 5.83
N VAL A 4 8.58 -6.59 4.84
CA VAL A 4 7.77 -6.14 3.72
C VAL A 4 8.14 -6.97 2.49
N ALA A 5 7.13 -7.53 1.83
CA ALA A 5 7.24 -8.18 0.53
C ALA A 5 6.28 -7.51 -0.46
N PHE A 6 6.55 -7.65 -1.75
CA PHE A 6 5.68 -7.15 -2.80
C PHE A 6 5.16 -8.32 -3.63
N ASP A 7 3.89 -8.26 -4.02
CA ASP A 7 3.41 -9.05 -5.15
C ASP A 7 4.10 -8.54 -6.42
N LYS A 8 4.38 -9.45 -7.37
CA LYS A 8 5.12 -9.12 -8.61
C LYS A 8 4.50 -7.95 -9.39
N ASP A 9 3.18 -7.85 -9.40
CA ASP A 9 2.48 -6.77 -10.09
C ASP A 9 2.59 -5.44 -9.34
N ALA A 10 2.55 -5.48 -8.00
CA ALA A 10 2.74 -4.31 -7.15
C ALA A 10 4.16 -3.72 -7.30
N GLU A 11 5.16 -4.59 -7.39
CA GLU A 11 6.55 -4.18 -7.65
C GLU A 11 6.67 -3.49 -9.00
N LYS A 12 6.11 -4.08 -10.07
CA LYS A 12 6.10 -3.47 -11.41
C LYS A 12 5.37 -2.13 -11.43
N GLU A 13 4.25 -2.02 -10.72
CA GLU A 13 3.50 -0.76 -10.59
C GLU A 13 4.34 0.30 -9.91
N PHE A 14 4.99 -0.05 -8.79
CA PHE A 14 5.85 0.85 -8.04
C PHE A 14 7.02 1.37 -8.89
N LEU A 15 7.71 0.48 -9.61
CA LEU A 15 8.85 0.84 -10.44
C LEU A 15 8.48 1.73 -11.63
N LYS A 16 7.22 1.73 -12.06
CA LYS A 16 6.70 2.62 -13.13
C LYS A 16 6.33 4.01 -12.65
N LEU A 17 6.26 4.24 -11.33
CA LEU A 17 5.94 5.56 -10.78
C LEU A 17 7.11 6.53 -11.00
N ASP A 18 6.81 7.82 -11.11
CA ASP A 18 7.86 8.84 -11.12
C ASP A 18 8.62 8.88 -9.78
N ALA A 19 9.82 9.44 -9.79
CA ALA A 19 10.71 9.44 -8.63
C ALA A 19 10.10 10.11 -7.38
N GLN A 20 9.30 11.17 -7.56
CA GLN A 20 8.68 11.88 -6.43
C GLN A 20 7.61 11.01 -5.78
N VAL A 21 6.80 10.32 -6.59
CA VAL A 21 5.80 9.38 -6.12
C VAL A 21 6.43 8.14 -5.49
N GLN A 22 7.47 7.56 -6.11
CA GLN A 22 8.20 6.44 -5.52
C GLN A 22 8.70 6.79 -4.12
N LYS A 23 9.29 7.98 -3.94
CA LYS A 23 9.76 8.45 -2.63
C LYS A 23 8.61 8.53 -1.62
N LEU A 24 7.47 9.11 -2.01
CA LEU A 24 6.28 9.23 -1.15
C LEU A 24 5.74 7.85 -0.73
N VAL A 25 5.63 6.92 -1.68
CA VAL A 25 5.17 5.55 -1.41
C VAL A 25 6.15 4.81 -0.51
N SER A 26 7.46 4.89 -0.79
CA SER A 26 8.52 4.29 0.03
C SER A 26 8.47 4.77 1.48
N THR A 27 8.30 6.07 1.72
CA THR A 27 8.14 6.60 3.08
C THR A 27 6.96 5.93 3.80
N LYS A 28 5.82 5.74 3.13
CA LYS A 28 4.66 5.08 3.73
C LYS A 28 4.84 3.58 3.93
N ILE A 29 5.67 2.93 3.12
CA ILE A 29 6.04 1.52 3.30
C ILE A 29 7.02 1.36 4.47
N LEU A 30 7.93 2.32 4.69
CA LEU A 30 8.80 2.34 5.87
C LEU A 30 7.97 2.54 7.15
N ASP A 31 7.02 3.48 7.15
CA ASP A 31 6.06 3.63 8.26
C ASP A 31 5.37 2.28 8.57
N LEU A 32 4.95 1.54 7.53
CA LEU A 32 4.33 0.22 7.70
C LEU A 32 5.30 -0.82 8.29
N LYS A 33 6.54 -0.86 7.79
CA LYS A 33 7.61 -1.72 8.28
C LYS A 33 7.85 -1.51 9.79
N ASP A 34 7.76 -0.27 10.25
CA ASP A 34 7.94 0.07 11.66
C ASP A 34 6.69 -0.17 12.50
N GLY A 35 5.59 -0.62 11.88
CA GLY A 35 4.33 -0.93 12.54
C GLY A 35 3.41 0.27 12.73
N ASN A 36 3.65 1.38 12.03
CA ASN A 36 2.77 2.52 12.03
C ASN A 36 1.64 2.34 11.01
N PHE A 37 0.50 1.85 11.51
CA PHE A 37 -0.74 1.61 10.76
C PHE A 37 -1.76 2.76 10.89
N SER A 38 -1.32 3.95 11.33
CA SER A 38 -2.22 5.07 11.61
C SER A 38 -2.99 5.51 10.37
N ASN A 39 -4.30 5.69 10.51
CA ASN A 39 -5.23 6.09 9.45
C ASN A 39 -5.43 5.06 8.32
N ASP A 40 -4.89 3.85 8.47
CA ASP A 40 -5.14 2.77 7.53
C ASP A 40 -6.58 2.26 7.70
N LYS A 41 -7.23 1.90 6.58
CA LYS A 41 -8.59 1.35 6.61
C LYS A 41 -8.58 -0.09 6.14
N GLN A 42 -9.22 -0.97 6.91
CA GLN A 42 -9.49 -2.33 6.45
C GLN A 42 -10.47 -2.29 5.28
N LEU A 43 -10.20 -3.08 4.25
CA LEU A 43 -11.09 -3.26 3.12
C LEU A 43 -12.22 -4.23 3.48
N LYS A 44 -13.38 -4.04 2.83
CA LYS A 44 -14.59 -4.83 3.05
C LYS A 44 -14.91 -5.71 1.83
N GLY A 45 -15.88 -6.62 1.99
CA GLY A 45 -16.36 -7.50 0.91
C GLY A 45 -15.27 -8.45 0.41
N LYS A 46 -15.13 -8.57 -0.91
CA LYS A 46 -14.16 -9.46 -1.58
C LYS A 46 -12.69 -9.21 -1.24
N HIS A 47 -12.38 -8.09 -0.59
CA HIS A 47 -11.02 -7.72 -0.18
C HIS A 47 -10.82 -7.75 1.34
N LYS A 48 -11.74 -8.40 2.09
CA LYS A 48 -11.61 -8.58 3.54
C LYS A 48 -10.25 -9.19 3.88
N GLY A 49 -9.63 -8.69 4.96
CA GLY A 49 -8.28 -9.06 5.39
C GLY A 49 -7.19 -8.13 4.86
N LYS A 50 -7.43 -7.41 3.75
CA LYS A 50 -6.51 -6.39 3.25
C LYS A 50 -6.76 -5.02 3.89
N PHE A 51 -5.74 -4.20 3.90
CA PHE A 51 -5.71 -2.85 4.43
C PHE A 51 -5.29 -1.86 3.35
N ARG A 52 -5.70 -0.61 3.52
CA ARG A 52 -5.38 0.50 2.62
C ARG A 52 -4.69 1.61 3.40
N LYS A 53 -3.45 1.92 3.01
CA LYS A 53 -2.70 3.10 3.44
C LYS A 53 -2.72 4.19 2.38
N ARG A 54 -2.81 5.45 2.79
CA ARG A 54 -2.81 6.60 1.89
C ARG A 54 -1.40 7.18 1.75
N ALA A 55 -1.00 7.42 0.50
CA ALA A 55 0.25 8.10 0.12
C ALA A 55 -0.07 9.21 -0.87
N GLY A 56 -0.52 10.38 -0.37
CA GLY A 56 -1.00 11.47 -1.22
C GLY A 56 -2.24 11.08 -2.04
N ASN A 57 -2.09 11.05 -3.37
CA ASN A 57 -3.12 10.60 -4.32
C ASN A 57 -3.08 9.08 -4.57
N TYR A 58 -2.07 8.39 -4.07
CA TYR A 58 -1.89 6.95 -4.20
C TYR A 58 -2.42 6.20 -2.98
N ARG A 59 -2.75 4.93 -3.20
CA ARG A 59 -3.21 3.98 -2.20
C ARG A 59 -2.34 2.73 -2.29
N ILE A 60 -1.81 2.36 -1.14
CA ILE A 60 -1.04 1.12 -0.96
C ILE A 60 -2.01 0.13 -0.34
N ILE A 61 -2.32 -0.94 -1.06
CA ILE A 61 -3.10 -2.06 -0.53
C ILE A 61 -2.14 -3.13 -0.06
N TYR A 62 -2.28 -3.54 1.18
CA TYR A 62 -1.42 -4.56 1.76
C TYR A 62 -2.23 -5.58 2.58
N LEU A 63 -1.67 -6.77 2.70
CA LEU A 63 -2.13 -7.80 3.62
C LEU A 63 -1.17 -7.85 4.81
N LYS A 64 -1.71 -8.07 6.01
CA LYS A 64 -0.93 -8.26 7.22
C LYS A 64 -1.07 -9.70 7.67
N GLU A 65 0.02 -10.46 7.60
CA GLU A 65 0.08 -11.86 8.04
C GLU A 65 1.22 -12.04 9.03
N ASN A 66 0.90 -12.29 10.30
CA ASN A 66 1.89 -12.41 11.38
C ASN A 66 2.86 -11.22 11.39
N ASN A 67 4.15 -11.47 11.11
CA ASN A 67 5.21 -10.46 11.05
C ASN A 67 5.53 -9.99 9.61
N TYR A 68 4.70 -10.34 8.63
CA TYR A 68 4.84 -9.96 7.23
C TYR A 68 3.75 -8.99 6.79
N LEU A 69 4.16 -8.03 5.97
CA LEU A 69 3.29 -7.14 5.22
C LEU A 69 3.52 -7.41 3.74
N VAL A 70 2.48 -7.89 3.06
CA VAL A 70 2.54 -8.15 1.62
C VAL A 70 1.85 -7.00 0.91
N ILE A 71 2.63 -6.17 0.21
CA ILE A 71 2.13 -5.09 -0.63
C ILE A 71 1.57 -5.71 -1.91
N SER A 72 0.24 -5.73 -2.03
CA SER A 72 -0.42 -6.38 -3.16
C SER A 72 -0.69 -5.46 -4.34
N VAL A 73 -0.93 -4.17 -4.10
CA VAL A 73 -1.36 -3.24 -5.15
C VAL A 73 -0.97 -1.82 -4.78
N ILE A 74 -0.47 -1.04 -5.74
CA ILE A 74 -0.20 0.40 -5.60
C ILE A 74 -0.93 1.14 -6.71
N ARG A 75 -2.01 1.86 -6.35
CA ARG A 75 -2.89 2.51 -7.33
C ARG A 75 -3.04 3.99 -7.04
N ILE A 76 -3.06 4.80 -8.08
CA ILE A 76 -3.63 6.14 -8.03
C ILE A 76 -5.11 5.98 -7.69
N ALA A 77 -5.67 6.83 -6.83
CA ALA A 77 -7.09 7.10 -7.02
C ALA A 77 -7.30 8.54 -7.46
N HIS A 78 -7.85 8.64 -8.65
CA HIS A 78 -8.57 9.81 -9.10
C HIS A 78 -9.82 9.96 -8.23
N ARG A 79 -10.13 11.19 -7.79
CA ARG A 79 -11.38 11.50 -7.07
C ARG A 79 -12.65 11.27 -7.93
N LYS A 80 -12.51 10.74 -9.16
CA LYS A 80 -13.59 10.53 -10.14
C LYS A 80 -13.96 9.06 -10.40
N GLU A 81 -13.23 8.08 -9.88
CA GLU A 81 -13.51 6.64 -10.14
C GLU A 81 -13.72 5.85 -8.86
N VAL A 82 -14.57 6.35 -7.97
CA VAL A 82 -15.10 5.55 -6.87
C VAL A 82 -16.60 5.79 -6.77
N TYR A 83 -17.34 5.26 -7.74
CA TYR A 83 -18.64 4.60 -7.58
C TYR A 83 -18.83 3.60 -8.73
#